data_AF-A0A661ST37-F1
#
_entry.id   AF-A0A661ST37-F1
#
_cell.length_a   1.000
_cell.length_b   1.000
_cell.length_c   1.000
_cell.angle_alpha   90.00
_cell.angle_beta   90.00
_cell.angle_gamma   90.00
#
_symmetry.space_group_name_H-M   'P 1'
#
loop_
_entity.id
_entity.type
_entity.pdbx_description
1 polymer ?
#
loop_
_entity_poly.entity_id
_entity_poly.type
_entity_poly.pdbx_seq_one_letter_code
_entity_poly.pdbx_strand_id
1 'polypeptide(L)'
;MSAEKISNIKTEVIYIPLLNEGTYVFRPAEGLHLGKSIYRILMTEEYDPEDEEWEFPPETVVRCETEFRNGEKLLVAKAKALSPADRKRHLPKQTGFHPVVA
;
A
#
# COMPACT_ATOMS: atom_id res chain seq x y z
N MET A 1 22.77 -12.21 8.15
CA MET A 1 21.95 -10.99 7.95
C MET A 1 20.75 -11.41 7.14
N SER A 2 19.57 -11.41 7.78
CA SER A 2 18.40 -12.20 7.40
C SER A 2 17.65 -11.63 6.20
N ALA A 3 17.99 -12.09 4.99
CA ALA A 3 17.12 -12.02 3.83
C ALA A 3 16.20 -13.25 3.84
N GLU A 4 15.17 -13.23 4.69
CA GLU A 4 14.23 -14.35 4.73
C GLU A 4 13.07 -14.12 3.75
N LYS A 5 13.08 -14.99 2.73
CA LYS A 5 11.92 -15.55 2.03
C LYS A 5 11.43 -14.84 0.76
N ILE A 6 12.31 -14.78 -0.24
CA ILE A 6 11.90 -14.73 -1.65
C ILE A 6 11.48 -16.16 -2.03
N SER A 7 10.21 -16.50 -1.90
CA SER A 7 9.72 -17.72 -2.54
C SER A 7 8.31 -17.65 -3.11
N ASN A 8 7.62 -16.50 -3.06
CA ASN A 8 6.40 -16.29 -3.85
C ASN A 8 5.94 -14.82 -3.86
N ILE A 9 6.81 -13.87 -4.22
CA ILE A 9 6.38 -12.48 -4.33
C ILE A 9 5.58 -12.35 -5.64
N LYS A 10 4.26 -12.29 -5.52
CA LYS A 10 3.37 -12.10 -6.67
C LYS A 10 3.22 -10.61 -6.94
N THR A 11 3.34 -10.23 -8.20
CA THR A 11 2.87 -8.93 -8.67
C THR A 11 1.41 -9.06 -9.10
N GLU A 12 0.60 -8.09 -8.72
CA GLU A 12 -0.80 -7.96 -9.15
C GLU A 12 -1.03 -6.53 -9.61
N VAL A 13 -1.93 -6.33 -10.56
CA VAL A 13 -2.30 -4.99 -11.02
C VAL A 13 -3.14 -4.32 -9.95
N ILE A 14 -2.68 -3.17 -9.49
CA ILE A 14 -3.38 -2.30 -8.55
C ILE A 14 -3.68 -0.96 -9.22
N TYR A 15 -4.75 -0.31 -8.81
CA TYR A 15 -5.23 0.95 -9.36
C TYR A 15 -4.94 2.08 -8.38
N ILE A 16 -4.14 3.04 -8.83
CA ILE A 16 -3.71 4.18 -8.02
C ILE A 16 -4.54 5.40 -8.42
N PRO A 17 -5.24 6.05 -7.49
CA PRO A 17 -5.99 7.24 -7.79
C PRO A 17 -5.02 8.38 -8.16
N LEU A 18 -5.35 9.09 -9.25
CA LEU A 18 -4.65 10.29 -9.63
C LEU A 18 -5.25 11.51 -8.91
N LEU A 19 -4.38 12.42 -8.51
CA LEU A 19 -4.71 13.73 -8.00
C LEU A 19 -4.75 14.75 -9.15
N ASN A 20 -5.51 15.82 -8.96
CA ASN A 20 -5.58 16.98 -9.88
C ASN A 20 -6.08 16.74 -11.31
N GLU A 21 -6.59 15.55 -11.63
CA GLU A 21 -7.20 15.24 -12.95
C GLU A 21 -8.60 15.86 -13.15
N GLY A 22 -9.17 16.49 -12.11
CA GLY A 22 -10.53 17.04 -12.15
C GLY A 22 -11.65 15.98 -12.16
N THR A 23 -11.28 14.70 -12.22
CA THR A 23 -12.16 13.54 -12.18
C THR A 23 -11.53 12.39 -11.40
N TYR A 24 -12.34 11.44 -10.95
CA TYR A 24 -11.85 10.30 -10.17
C TYR A 24 -11.39 9.16 -11.10
N VAL A 25 -10.17 9.34 -11.61
CA VAL A 25 -9.47 8.39 -12.50
C VAL A 25 -8.38 7.63 -11.74
N PHE A 26 -8.01 6.47 -12.27
CA PHE A 26 -6.98 5.62 -11.70
C PHE A 26 -6.00 5.18 -12.78
N ARG A 27 -4.74 5.06 -12.38
CA ARG A 27 -3.71 4.40 -13.18
C ARG A 27 -3.48 2.97 -12.73
N PRO A 28 -3.51 1.99 -13.65
CA PRO A 28 -3.05 0.64 -13.36
C PRO A 28 -1.54 0.66 -13.17
N ALA A 29 -1.06 0.08 -12.08
CA ALA A 29 0.34 -0.06 -11.76
C ALA A 29 0.62 -1.46 -11.20
N GLU A 30 1.85 -1.93 -11.33
CA GLU A 30 2.24 -3.20 -10.75
C GLU A 30 2.44 -3.06 -9.23
N GLY A 31 1.72 -3.88 -8.47
CA GLY A 31 1.79 -3.94 -7.02
C GLY A 31 2.42 -5.24 -6.55
N LEU A 32 3.53 -5.16 -5.83
CA LEU A 32 4.16 -6.31 -5.20
C LEU A 32 3.36 -6.72 -3.95
N HIS A 33 2.73 -7.88 -3.96
CA HIS A 33 1.95 -8.37 -2.82
C HIS A 33 2.86 -8.73 -1.64
N LEU A 34 2.79 -7.93 -0.58
CA LEU A 34 3.53 -8.15 0.67
C LEU A 34 2.73 -8.99 1.68
N GLY A 35 1.47 -9.27 1.37
CA GLY A 35 0.57 -10.12 2.16
C GLY A 35 -0.71 -9.43 2.60
N LYS A 36 -1.77 -10.22 2.81
CA LYS A 36 -3.14 -9.75 3.10
C LYS A 36 -3.62 -8.77 2.02
N SER A 37 -3.79 -7.51 2.38
CA SER A 37 -4.25 -6.42 1.50
C SER A 37 -3.16 -5.35 1.33
N ILE A 38 -1.90 -5.69 1.59
CA ILE A 38 -0.76 -4.77 1.53
C ILE A 38 0.06 -5.05 0.28
N TYR A 39 0.28 -4.00 -0.50
CA TYR A 39 1.01 -4.04 -1.75
C TYR A 39 2.06 -2.93 -1.77
N ARG A 40 3.22 -3.17 -2.37
CA ARG A 40 4.20 -2.12 -2.66
C ARG A 40 4.07 -1.74 -4.12
N ILE A 41 3.86 -0.46 -4.39
CA ILE A 41 3.79 0.05 -5.76
C ILE A 41 5.18 -0.11 -6.38
N LEU A 42 5.28 -0.78 -7.51
CA LEU A 42 6.52 -0.87 -8.28
C LEU A 42 6.67 0.36 -9.16
N MET A 43 7.92 0.73 -9.42
CA MET A 43 8.22 1.80 -10.37
C MET A 43 7.88 1.31 -11.78
N THR A 44 7.00 2.04 -12.46
CA THR A 44 6.71 1.84 -13.88
C THR A 44 7.52 2.85 -14.67
N GLU A 45 8.07 2.45 -15.81
CA GLU A 45 8.82 3.36 -16.71
C GLU A 45 7.91 4.49 -17.25
N GLU A 46 6.60 4.28 -17.24
CA GLU A 46 5.57 5.24 -17.65
C GLU A 46 5.18 6.25 -16.56
N TYR A 47 5.70 6.13 -15.33
CA TYR A 47 5.37 7.09 -14.28
C TYR A 47 6.20 8.36 -14.45
N ASP A 48 5.54 9.46 -14.81
CA ASP A 48 6.14 10.79 -14.86
C ASP A 48 5.45 11.71 -13.82
N PRO A 49 6.14 12.13 -12.74
CA PRO A 49 5.56 12.98 -11.71
C PRO A 49 5.34 14.43 -12.16
N GLU A 50 5.88 14.85 -13.31
CA GLU A 50 5.63 16.18 -13.87
C GLU A 50 4.34 16.20 -14.73
N ASP A 51 3.95 15.05 -15.29
CA ASP A 51 2.72 14.87 -16.07
C ASP A 51 1.54 14.38 -15.21
N GLU A 52 1.77 13.43 -14.28
CA GLU A 52 0.71 12.78 -13.48
C GLU A 52 1.02 12.77 -11.97
N GLU A 53 0.15 13.40 -11.17
CA GLU A 53 0.28 13.36 -9.71
C GLU A 53 -0.47 12.16 -9.12
N TRP A 54 0.26 11.12 -8.73
CA TRP A 54 -0.33 9.95 -8.08
C TRP A 54 -0.57 10.20 -6.59
N GLU A 55 -1.71 9.78 -6.04
CA GLU A 55 -1.97 9.87 -4.58
C GLU A 55 -0.91 9.09 -3.77
N PHE A 56 -0.40 8.01 -4.38
CA PHE A 56 0.67 7.20 -3.83
C PHE A 56 1.77 7.01 -4.89
N PRO A 57 2.98 7.58 -4.69
CA PRO A 57 4.07 7.44 -5.63
C PRO A 57 4.65 6.00 -5.63
N PRO A 58 5.44 5.62 -6.65
CA PRO A 58 6.11 4.33 -6.69
C PRO A 58 6.98 4.09 -5.45
N GLU A 59 7.27 2.82 -5.20
CA GLU A 59 7.95 2.29 -4.01
C GLU A 59 7.18 2.42 -2.69
N THR A 60 6.06 3.15 -2.67
CA THR A 60 5.20 3.30 -1.51
C THR A 60 4.48 1.99 -1.20
N VAL A 61 4.42 1.64 0.08
CA VAL A 61 3.59 0.53 0.57
C VAL A 61 2.19 1.05 0.84
N VAL A 62 1.20 0.45 0.21
CA VAL A 62 -0.21 0.85 0.29
C VAL A 62 -1.08 -0.32 0.70
N ARG A 63 -2.22 0.00 1.32
CA ARG A 63 -3.32 -0.94 1.51
C ARG A 63 -4.27 -0.79 0.33
N CYS A 64 -4.46 -1.88 -0.41
CA CYS A 64 -5.43 -1.95 -1.48
C CYS A 64 -6.72 -2.56 -0.96
N GLU A 65 -7.85 -2.05 -1.44
CA GLU A 65 -9.16 -2.60 -1.20
C GLU A 65 -9.78 -3.04 -2.51
N THR A 66 -10.55 -4.12 -2.43
CA THR A 66 -11.34 -4.56 -3.58
C THR A 66 -12.52 -3.62 -3.75
N GLU A 67 -12.63 -3.03 -4.94
CA GLU A 67 -13.83 -2.32 -5.38
C GLU A 67 -14.43 -3.01 -6.59
N PHE A 68 -15.76 -3.12 -6.64
CA PHE A 68 -16.46 -3.60 -7.83
C PHE A 68 -16.86 -2.40 -8.68
N ARG A 69 -16.33 -2.31 -9.91
CA ARG A 69 -16.74 -1.31 -10.90
C ARG A 69 -17.08 -2.01 -12.20
N ASN A 70 -18.19 -1.61 -12.80
CA ASN A 70 -18.63 -2.13 -14.10
C ASN A 70 -18.74 -3.67 -14.17
N GLY A 71 -19.01 -4.33 -13.03
CA GLY A 71 -19.07 -5.79 -12.92
C GLY A 71 -17.72 -6.48 -12.68
N GLU A 72 -16.62 -5.73 -12.66
CA GLU A 72 -15.26 -6.23 -12.48
C GLU A 72 -14.70 -5.87 -11.11
N LYS A 73 -13.78 -6.71 -10.62
CA LYS A 73 -13.12 -6.55 -9.33
C LYS A 73 -11.79 -5.82 -9.51
N LEU A 74 -11.69 -4.60 -9.02
CA LEU A 74 -10.47 -3.78 -9.07
C LEU A 74 -9.81 -3.70 -7.69
N LEU A 75 -8.48 -3.77 -7.64
CA LEU A 75 -7.70 -3.52 -6.42
C LEU A 75 -7.28 -2.06 -6.37
N VAL A 76 -7.98 -1.23 -5.60
CA VAL A 76 -7.74 0.22 -5.54
C VAL A 76 -6.89 0.56 -4.31
N ALA A 77 -5.84 1.35 -4.48
CA ALA A 77 -5.07 1.89 -3.37
C ALA A 77 -5.91 2.92 -2.59
N LYS A 78 -6.08 2.71 -1.27
CA LYS A 78 -6.92 3.58 -0.42
C LYS A 78 -6.15 4.26 0.71
N ALA A 79 -5.01 3.72 1.12
CA ALA A 79 -4.22 4.28 2.21
C ALA A 79 -2.76 3.84 2.16
N LYS A 80 -1.85 4.70 2.64
CA LYS A 80 -0.47 4.29 2.94
C LYS A 80 -0.46 3.27 4.08
N ALA A 81 0.36 2.25 3.93
CA ALA A 81 0.58 1.23 4.94
C ALA A 81 2.06 1.09 5.25
N LEU A 82 2.35 0.45 6.38
CA LEU A 82 3.71 0.06 6.71
C LEU A 82 3.96 -1.33 6.14
N SER A 83 5.20 -1.58 5.71
CA SER A 83 5.61 -2.93 5.37
C SER A 83 5.39 -3.84 6.59
N PRO A 84 4.98 -5.11 6.38
CA PRO A 84 4.83 -6.05 7.48
C PRO A 84 6.15 -6.29 8.26
N ALA A 85 7.30 -5.98 7.66
CA ALA A 85 8.60 -6.00 8.33
C ALA A 85 8.77 -4.83 9.32
N ASP A 86 8.25 -3.65 9.00
CA ASP A 86 8.36 -2.45 9.85
C ASP A 86 7.36 -2.44 11.00
N ARG A 87 6.20 -3.08 10.83
CA ARG A 87 5.18 -3.19 11.88
C ARG A 87 5.67 -3.86 13.16
N LYS A 88 6.68 -4.73 13.08
CA LYS A 88 7.26 -5.41 14.26
C LYS A 88 8.06 -4.49 15.18
N ARG A 89 8.44 -3.27 14.74
CA ARG A 89 9.23 -2.32 15.54
C ARG A 89 8.40 -1.31 16.32
N HIS A 90 7.10 -1.17 16.04
CA HIS A 90 6.25 -0.17 16.68
C HIS A 90 5.13 -0.82 17.51
N LEU A 91 5.53 -1.56 18.56
CA LEU A 91 4.65 -1.75 19.71
C LEU A 91 4.77 -0.50 20.58
N PRO A 92 3.69 0.26 20.84
CA PRO A 92 3.74 1.22 21.93
C PRO A 92 4.00 0.43 23.22
N LYS A 93 5.07 0.78 23.94
CA LYS A 93 5.33 0.26 25.28
C LYS A 93 4.06 0.53 26.10
N GLN A 94 3.37 -0.52 26.53
CA GLN A 94 2.24 -0.39 27.45
C GLN A 94 2.78 0.24 28.72
N THR A 95 2.54 1.53 28.90
CA THR A 95 2.86 2.26 30.13
C THR A 95 1.94 1.74 31.23
N GLY A 96 2.54 1.14 32.25
CA GLY A 96 1.85 0.48 33.35
C GLY A 96 0.86 1.39 34.06
N PHE A 97 -0.40 0.97 34.09
CA PHE A 97 -1.36 1.46 35.06
C PHE A 97 -1.11 0.71 36.37
N HIS A 98 -0.42 1.37 37.31
CA HIS A 98 -0.40 0.94 38.69
C HIS A 98 -1.77 1.27 39.31
N PRO A 99 -2.48 0.33 39.96
CA PRO A 99 -3.67 0.69 40.72
C PRO A 99 -3.22 1.44 41.98
N VAL A 100 -3.63 2.70 42.12
CA VAL A 100 -3.55 3.39 43.41
C VAL A 100 -4.65 2.78 44.29
N VAL A 101 -4.22 2.06 45.32
CA VAL A 101 -5.08 1.66 46.43
C VAL A 101 -5.30 2.88 47.31
N ALA A 102 -6.57 3.21 47.58
CA ALA A 102 -7.01 4.12 48.63
C ALA A 102 -8.31 3.60 49.21
#